data_AF-A0A9W9IQ11-F1
#
_entry.id   AF-A0A9W9IQ11-F1
#
_cell.length_a   1.000
_cell.length_b   1.000
_cell.length_c   1.000
_cell.angle_alpha   90.00
_cell.angle_beta   90.00
_cell.angle_gamma   90.00
#
_symmetry.space_group_name_H-M   'P 1'
#
loop_
_entity.id
_entity.type
_entity.pdbx_description
1 polymer ?
#
loop_
_entity_poly.entity_id
_entity_poly.type
_entity_poly.pdbx_seq_one_letter_code
_entity_poly.pdbx_strand_id
1 'polypeptide(L)'
;MSTIRFPKIGMIAKRDDGTYEIEAIPGLGGPFDMAVEYFATRGEHTKFPLEEGYMRDHLPEEYADEIIASTGAYSSRIQAQRFDIIVRNEGPFPLRHTDFLHGNIIADDKFNVLSVYYRLGKCWDYSVGEG
;
A
#
# COMPACT_ATOMS: atom_id res chain seq x y z
N MET A 1 -12.01 -3.00 11.76
CA MET A 1 -11.54 -2.04 10.72
C MET A 1 -12.11 -0.63 10.94
N SER A 2 -11.60 0.39 10.25
CA SER A 2 -12.20 1.74 10.23
C SER A 2 -13.68 1.67 9.84
N THR A 3 -14.52 2.61 10.29
CA THR A 3 -15.90 2.79 9.78
C THR A 3 -15.94 3.68 8.54
N ILE A 4 -14.86 4.45 8.29
CA ILE A 4 -14.73 5.31 7.11
C ILE A 4 -14.56 4.42 5.87
N ARG A 5 -15.33 4.74 4.83
CA ARG A 5 -15.33 4.04 3.56
C ARG A 5 -15.32 5.07 2.43
N PHE A 6 -14.61 4.78 1.35
CA PHE A 6 -14.56 5.64 0.17
C PHE A 6 -15.08 4.89 -1.05
N PRO A 7 -15.72 5.59 -2.01
CA PRO A 7 -16.25 4.94 -3.20
C PRO A 7 -15.15 4.37 -4.11
N LYS A 8 -13.95 4.98 -4.08
CA LYS A 8 -12.80 4.61 -4.92
C LYS A 8 -11.54 4.44 -4.07
N ILE A 9 -10.58 3.73 -4.63
CA ILE A 9 -9.23 3.60 -4.09
C ILE A 9 -8.37 4.72 -4.67
N GLY A 10 -7.79 5.57 -3.82
CA GLY A 10 -6.94 6.66 -4.28
C GLY A 10 -6.26 7.42 -3.14
N MET A 11 -5.67 8.57 -3.44
CA MET A 11 -5.11 9.48 -2.46
C MET A 11 -6.23 10.36 -1.88
N ILE A 12 -6.33 10.47 -0.56
CA ILE A 12 -7.26 11.41 0.08
C ILE A 12 -6.65 12.82 0.01
N ALA A 13 -7.28 13.71 -0.73
CA ALA A 13 -6.90 15.12 -0.82
C ALA A 13 -7.92 16.00 -0.09
N LYS A 14 -7.42 16.98 0.67
CA LYS A 14 -8.25 17.99 1.33
C LYS A 14 -8.40 19.19 0.41
N ARG A 15 -9.63 19.66 0.20
CA ARG A 15 -9.97 20.85 -0.56
C ARG A 15 -9.91 22.11 0.31
N ASP A 16 -9.79 23.27 -0.34
CA ASP A 16 -9.73 24.57 0.33
C ASP A 16 -11.01 24.91 1.11
N ASP A 17 -12.14 24.36 0.69
CA ASP A 17 -13.44 24.48 1.37
C ASP A 17 -13.58 23.55 2.59
N GLY A 18 -12.54 22.79 2.91
CA GLY A 18 -12.52 21.85 4.03
C GLY A 18 -13.11 20.47 3.74
N THR A 19 -13.61 20.23 2.52
CA THR A 19 -14.06 18.91 2.07
C THR A 19 -12.89 18.00 1.69
N TYR A 20 -13.18 16.72 1.48
CA TYR A 20 -12.19 15.72 1.08
C TYR A 20 -12.65 15.02 -0.19
N GLU A 21 -11.69 14.65 -1.02
CA GLU A 21 -11.93 13.85 -2.21
C GLU A 21 -10.84 12.81 -2.42
N ILE A 22 -11.09 11.90 -3.38
CA ILE A 22 -10.16 10.84 -3.74
C ILE A 22 -9.54 11.16 -5.10
N GLU A 23 -8.25 11.46 -5.09
CA GLU A 23 -7.43 11.76 -6.26
C GLU A 23 -6.57 10.55 -6.67
N ALA A 24 -5.86 10.69 -7.79
CA ALA A 24 -4.85 9.71 -8.20
C ALA A 24 -3.73 9.60 -7.15
N ILE A 25 -3.22 8.38 -6.97
CA ILE A 25 -2.06 8.11 -6.11
C ILE A 25 -0.80 8.55 -6.85
N PRO A 26 0.04 9.44 -6.28
CA PRO A 26 1.29 9.86 -6.91
C PRO A 26 2.19 8.67 -7.24
N GLY A 27 2.62 8.56 -8.49
CA GLY A 27 3.49 7.48 -8.97
C GLY A 27 2.79 6.13 -9.21
N LEU A 28 1.47 6.03 -9.00
CA LEU A 28 0.69 4.82 -9.25
C LEU A 28 -0.52 5.04 -10.17
N GLY A 29 -1.19 6.20 -10.08
CA GLY A 29 -2.37 6.53 -10.89
C GLY A 29 -3.71 6.35 -10.14
N GLY A 30 -4.79 6.12 -10.88
CA GLY A 30 -6.16 6.06 -10.35
C GLY A 30 -6.89 7.43 -10.45
N PRO A 31 -7.92 7.67 -9.62
CA PRO A 31 -8.48 6.76 -8.60
C PRO A 31 -9.16 5.55 -9.22
N PHE A 32 -9.10 4.40 -8.55
CA PHE A 32 -9.57 3.12 -9.06
C PHE A 32 -10.99 2.80 -8.57
N ASP A 33 -11.85 2.39 -9.48
CA ASP A 33 -13.22 1.95 -9.18
C ASP A 33 -13.24 0.50 -8.70
N MET A 34 -12.31 -0.32 -9.19
CA MET A 34 -12.17 -1.71 -8.79
C MET A 34 -10.85 -1.99 -8.07
N ALA A 35 -10.90 -2.85 -7.07
CA ALA A 35 -9.70 -3.30 -6.36
C ALA A 35 -8.76 -4.10 -7.28
N VAL A 36 -9.29 -4.88 -8.23
CA VAL A 36 -8.46 -5.60 -9.20
C VAL A 36 -7.60 -4.66 -10.05
N GLU A 37 -8.12 -3.49 -10.45
CA GLU A 37 -7.38 -2.49 -11.20
C GLU A 37 -6.25 -1.91 -10.35
N TYR A 38 -6.58 -1.52 -9.11
CA TYR A 38 -5.60 -1.02 -8.15
C TYR A 38 -4.44 -2.00 -7.95
N PHE A 39 -4.76 -3.28 -7.70
CA PHE A 39 -3.75 -4.29 -7.44
C PHE A 39 -2.94 -4.68 -8.69
N ALA A 40 -3.57 -4.71 -9.87
CA ALA A 40 -2.87 -4.92 -11.14
C ALA A 40 -1.85 -3.80 -11.38
N THR A 41 -2.28 -2.53 -11.28
CA THR A 41 -1.39 -1.37 -11.43
C THR A 41 -0.30 -1.34 -10.37
N ARG A 42 -0.61 -1.72 -9.12
CA ARG A 42 0.38 -1.86 -8.05
C ARG A 42 1.41 -2.93 -8.39
N GLY A 43 0.99 -4.08 -8.92
CA GLY A 43 1.89 -5.14 -9.37
C GLY A 43 2.87 -4.69 -10.46
N GLU A 44 2.40 -3.89 -11.42
CA GLU A 44 3.24 -3.29 -12.48
C GLU A 44 4.31 -2.33 -11.93
N HIS A 45 3.96 -1.54 -10.91
CA HIS A 45 4.88 -0.56 -10.31
C HIS A 45 5.76 -1.15 -9.21
N THR A 46 5.48 -2.38 -8.77
CA THR A 46 6.23 -3.03 -7.70
C THR A 46 7.58 -3.54 -8.21
N LYS A 47 8.67 -3.07 -7.59
CA LYS A 47 10.03 -3.57 -7.78
C LYS A 47 10.50 -4.29 -6.52
N PHE A 48 11.44 -5.22 -6.69
CA PHE A 48 12.11 -5.81 -5.54
C PHE A 48 12.87 -4.69 -4.79
N PRO A 49 12.76 -4.59 -3.45
CA PRO A 49 13.22 -3.42 -2.71
C PRO A 49 14.74 -3.31 -2.58
N LEU A 50 15.49 -4.37 -2.90
CA LEU A 50 16.95 -4.39 -2.82
C LEU A 50 17.56 -4.31 -4.21
N GLU A 51 18.57 -3.46 -4.34
CA GLU A 51 19.39 -3.34 -5.55
C GLU A 51 20.35 -4.53 -5.67
N GLU A 52 20.72 -4.89 -6.90
CA GLU A 52 21.59 -6.04 -7.16
C GLU A 52 22.94 -5.93 -6.46
N GLY A 53 23.58 -4.76 -6.49
CA GLY A 53 24.87 -4.54 -5.82
C GLY A 53 24.80 -4.80 -4.32
N TYR A 54 23.74 -4.31 -3.67
CA TYR A 54 23.51 -4.56 -2.25
C TYR A 54 23.34 -6.05 -1.96
N MET A 55 22.62 -6.77 -2.82
CA MET A 55 22.45 -8.21 -2.68
C MET A 55 23.77 -8.96 -2.84
N ARG A 56 24.60 -8.60 -3.82
CA ARG A 56 25.92 -9.23 -4.02
C ARG A 56 26.86 -9.03 -2.83
N ASP A 57 26.78 -7.87 -2.18
CA ASP A 57 27.64 -7.55 -1.02
C ASP A 57 27.22 -8.30 0.26
N HIS A 58 25.97 -8.77 0.36
CA HIS A 58 25.39 -9.31 1.60
C HIS A 58 24.92 -10.77 1.51
N LEU A 59 24.79 -11.33 0.31
CA LEU A 59 24.43 -12.72 0.11
C LEU A 59 25.68 -13.61 0.10
N PRO A 60 25.59 -14.85 0.61
CA PRO A 60 26.64 -15.84 0.38
C PRO A 60 26.87 -16.05 -1.12
N GLU A 61 28.14 -16.05 -1.55
CA GLU A 61 28.52 -16.16 -2.97
C GLU A 61 27.87 -17.38 -3.64
N GLU A 62 27.74 -18.49 -2.92
CA GLU A 62 27.12 -19.73 -3.40
C GLU A 62 25.62 -19.60 -3.77
N TYR A 63 24.90 -18.62 -3.20
CA TYR A 63 23.45 -18.41 -3.45
C TYR A 63 23.14 -17.09 -4.16
N ALA A 64 24.13 -16.21 -4.33
CA ALA A 64 23.91 -14.85 -4.80
C ALA A 64 23.21 -14.81 -6.17
N ASP A 65 23.70 -15.58 -7.15
CA ASP A 65 23.16 -15.58 -8.51
C ASP A 65 21.73 -16.16 -8.58
N GLU A 66 21.45 -17.23 -7.83
CA GLU A 66 20.11 -17.84 -7.77
C GLU A 66 19.08 -16.87 -7.18
N ILE A 67 19.42 -16.25 -6.05
CA ILE A 67 18.54 -15.31 -5.35
C ILE A 67 18.30 -14.09 -6.24
N ILE A 68 19.35 -13.48 -6.79
CA ILE A 68 19.24 -12.31 -7.69
C ILE A 68 18.36 -12.66 -8.89
N ALA A 69 18.56 -13.80 -9.54
CA ALA A 69 17.71 -14.24 -10.64
C ALA A 69 16.23 -14.39 -10.23
N SER A 70 15.96 -14.92 -9.03
CA SER A 70 14.59 -15.01 -8.51
C SER A 70 13.97 -13.64 -8.23
N THR A 71 14.75 -12.62 -7.86
CA THR A 71 14.22 -11.26 -7.66
C THR A 71 13.79 -10.59 -8.97
N GLY A 72 14.42 -10.93 -10.10
CA GLY A 72 14.02 -10.43 -11.42
C GLY A 72 12.59 -10.83 -11.81
N ALA A 73 12.10 -11.98 -11.31
CA ALA A 73 10.73 -12.44 -11.50
C ALA A 73 9.72 -11.86 -10.48
N TYR A 74 10.14 -10.94 -9.59
CA TYR A 74 9.31 -10.47 -8.49
C TYR A 74 8.03 -9.77 -8.98
N SER A 75 8.16 -8.76 -9.85
CA SER A 75 7.01 -8.01 -10.36
C SER A 75 6.03 -8.92 -11.11
N SER A 76 6.54 -9.80 -11.98
CA SER A 76 5.71 -10.73 -12.74
C SER A 76 5.01 -11.76 -11.84
N ARG A 77 5.64 -12.22 -10.75
CA ARG A 77 5.01 -13.10 -9.76
C ARG A 77 3.90 -12.39 -8.97
N ILE A 78 4.08 -11.12 -8.61
CA ILE A 78 3.02 -10.32 -7.96
C ILE A 78 1.85 -10.09 -8.91
N GLN A 79 2.10 -9.84 -10.20
CA GLN A 79 1.04 -9.73 -11.22
C GLN A 79 0.34 -11.08 -11.48
N ALA A 80 1.09 -12.18 -11.47
CA ALA A 80 0.58 -13.53 -11.70
C ALA A 80 -0.15 -14.11 -10.47
N GLN A 81 0.11 -13.59 -9.27
CA GLN A 81 -0.82 -13.66 -8.15
C GLN A 81 -2.06 -12.83 -8.53
N ARG A 82 -2.87 -13.40 -9.42
CA ARG A 82 -4.24 -12.96 -9.61
C ARG A 82 -4.84 -12.94 -8.22
N PHE A 83 -5.33 -11.76 -7.84
CA PHE A 83 -6.04 -11.56 -6.59
C PHE A 83 -7.39 -12.27 -6.70
N ASP A 84 -7.39 -13.59 -6.90
CA ASP A 84 -8.58 -14.45 -7.00
C ASP A 84 -9.38 -14.48 -5.67
N ILE A 85 -8.94 -13.71 -4.68
CA ILE A 85 -9.51 -13.57 -3.33
C ILE A 85 -10.06 -12.15 -3.11
N ILE A 86 -10.38 -11.38 -4.17
CA ILE A 86 -11.09 -10.10 -3.93
C ILE A 86 -12.58 -10.39 -3.71
N VAL A 87 -12.94 -10.70 -2.46
CA VAL A 87 -14.33 -10.84 -1.99
C VAL A 87 -15.11 -9.51 -2.16
N ARG A 88 -14.41 -8.37 -2.28
CA ARG A 88 -14.99 -7.03 -2.45
C ARG A 88 -14.25 -6.23 -3.53
N ASN A 89 -14.53 -6.56 -4.79
CA ASN A 89 -13.88 -5.91 -5.93
C ASN A 89 -14.38 -4.49 -6.16
N GLU A 90 -15.63 -4.23 -5.76
CA GLU A 90 -16.26 -2.92 -5.87
C GLU A 90 -16.37 -2.27 -4.49
N GLY A 91 -16.48 -0.95 -4.51
CA GLY A 91 -16.59 -0.14 -3.31
C GLY A 91 -17.88 -0.37 -2.49
N PRO A 92 -17.99 0.27 -1.33
CA PRO A 92 -17.04 1.26 -0.82
C PRO A 92 -15.88 0.61 -0.03
N PHE A 93 -14.66 1.09 -0.27
CA PHE A 93 -13.44 0.50 0.26
C PHE A 93 -13.07 1.07 1.64
N PRO A 94 -12.69 0.22 2.60
CA PRO A 94 -12.28 0.63 3.94
C PRO A 94 -10.93 1.34 3.95
N LEU A 95 -10.85 2.48 4.64
CA LEU A 95 -9.59 3.13 4.94
C LEU A 95 -8.78 2.28 5.94
N ARG A 96 -7.53 1.98 5.60
CA ARG A 96 -6.60 1.25 6.47
C ARG A 96 -5.29 2.01 6.64
N HIS A 97 -4.86 2.12 7.89
CA HIS A 97 -3.49 2.51 8.21
C HIS A 97 -2.65 1.22 8.32
N THR A 98 -1.61 1.08 7.49
CA THR A 98 -0.84 -0.17 7.36
C THR A 98 0.06 -0.46 8.55
N ASP A 99 0.39 0.56 9.34
CA ASP A 99 1.25 0.46 10.51
C ASP A 99 0.67 1.32 11.65
N PHE A 100 -0.52 0.91 12.09
CA PHE A 100 -1.28 1.56 13.16
C PHE A 100 -0.75 1.14 14.54
N LEU A 101 0.53 1.41 14.80
CA LEU A 101 1.19 1.12 16.07
C LEU A 101 1.17 2.34 16.99
N HIS A 102 1.31 2.12 18.30
CA HIS A 102 1.32 3.17 19.33
C HIS A 102 2.33 4.29 19.06
N GLY A 103 3.49 3.96 18.47
CA GLY A 103 4.51 4.94 18.11
C GLY A 103 4.08 5.94 17.02
N ASN A 104 2.99 5.66 16.31
CA ASN A 104 2.41 6.51 15.26
C ASN A 104 1.17 7.28 15.75
N ILE A 105 0.82 7.20 17.03
CA ILE A 105 -0.34 7.87 17.63
C ILE A 105 0.16 8.97 18.58
N ILE A 106 -0.28 10.20 18.35
CA ILE A 106 -0.07 11.31 19.27
C ILE A 106 -1.29 11.41 20.17
N ALA A 107 -1.07 11.32 21.47
CA ALA A 107 -2.10 11.49 22.48
C ALA A 107 -1.69 12.56 23.50
N ASP A 108 -2.67 13.17 24.16
CA ASP A 108 -2.42 14.07 25.29
C ASP A 108 -2.13 13.29 26.60
N ASP A 109 -1.93 14.03 27.69
CA ASP A 109 -1.67 13.50 29.03
C ASP A 109 -2.85 12.71 29.63
N LYS A 110 -4.04 12.78 29.00
CA LYS A 110 -5.26 12.06 29.36
C LYS A 110 -5.58 10.93 28.40
N PHE A 111 -4.65 10.57 27.51
CA PHE A 111 -4.81 9.54 26.49
C PHE A 111 -5.87 9.85 25.41
N ASN A 112 -6.26 11.12 25.23
CA ASN A 112 -7.06 11.51 24.07
C ASN A 112 -6.19 11.54 22.83
N VAL A 113 -6.62 10.86 21.75
CA VAL A 113 -5.90 10.84 20.47
C VAL A 113 -6.02 12.22 19.82
N LEU A 114 -4.89 12.88 19.64
CA LEU A 114 -4.78 14.19 18.97
C LEU A 114 -4.51 14.03 17.47
N SER A 115 -3.65 13.07 17.10
CA SER A 115 -3.37 12.78 15.70
C SER A 115 -2.75 11.39 15.50
N VAL A 116 -2.71 10.96 14.24
CA VAL A 116 -1.97 9.79 13.77
C VAL A 116 -0.96 10.29 12.75
N TYR A 117 0.32 9.93 12.89
CA TYR A 117 1.39 10.37 12.00
C TYR A 117 2.21 9.18 11.47
N TYR A 118 2.89 9.37 10.34
CA TYR A 118 3.65 8.28 9.70
C TYR A 118 5.02 8.73 9.19
N ARG A 119 6.08 7.98 9.51
CA ARG A 119 7.48 8.41 9.30
C ARG A 119 8.08 8.04 7.93
N LEU A 120 7.40 7.29 7.06
CA LEU A 120 8.06 6.66 5.90
C LEU A 120 7.38 6.84 4.53
N GLY A 121 6.52 7.85 4.35
CA GLY A 121 6.04 8.22 3.00
C GLY A 121 5.22 7.15 2.26
N LYS A 122 4.78 6.08 2.93
CA LYS A 122 3.81 5.13 2.40
C LYS A 122 2.42 5.53 2.86
N CYS A 123 1.53 5.71 1.89
CA CYS A 123 0.21 6.29 2.04
C CYS A 123 -0.71 5.41 2.90
N TRP A 124 -1.81 6.00 3.37
CA TRP A 124 -3.02 5.26 3.69
C TRP A 124 -3.31 4.22 2.59
N ASP A 125 -3.66 3.00 3.00
CA ASP A 125 -3.93 1.89 2.09
C ASP A 125 -5.39 1.46 2.25
N TYR A 126 -5.85 0.57 1.37
CA TYR A 126 -7.20 0.05 1.39
C TYR A 126 -7.18 -1.43 1.71
N SER A 127 -8.10 -1.89 2.56
CA SER A 127 -8.25 -3.32 2.85
C SER A 127 -9.31 -3.93 1.95
N VAL A 128 -9.02 -5.10 1.37
CA VAL A 128 -10.03 -5.91 0.64
C VAL A 128 -10.30 -7.27 1.31
N GLY A 129 -9.69 -7.53 2.46
CA GLY A 129 -9.90 -8.74 3.27
C GLY A 129 -10.85 -8.50 4.46
N GLU A 130 -11.41 -9.58 5.01
CA GLU A 130 -12.43 -9.58 6.08
C GLU A 130 -11.95 -8.95 7.40
N GLY A 131 -12.84 -8.16 8.06
CA GLY A 131 -12.69 -7.64 9.43
C GLY A 131 -13.28 -6.26 9.72
#